data_AF-A0A2V5J2K8-F1
#
_entry.id   AF-A0A2V5J2K8-F1
#
_cell.length_a   1.000
_cell.length_b   1.000
_cell.length_c   1.000
_cell.angle_alpha   90.00
_cell.angle_beta   90.00
_cell.angle_gamma   90.00
#
_symmetry.space_group_name_H-M   'P 1'
#
loop_
_entity.id
_entity.type
_entity.pdbx_description
1 polymer ?
#
loop_
_entity_poly.entity_id
_entity_poly.type
_entity_poly.pdbx_seq_one_letter_code
_entity_poly.pdbx_strand_id
1 'polypeptide(L)'
;LYRCALVNRPWSAATLPVLWRDDLECSHSSNDHLDRLGRIADPARRQMYAAMVTRARLVTVAEPVAQCYGAALREVEFPRLESVTLVCPGAGGGALSYVPPVRGDRVRALEIDPRFESWPDTYCVRHAEWEALLDEIPTIFPNIETVAFLDRARVFPAALQRFAERLPALKRLDRRLV
;
A
#
# COMPACT_ATOMS: atom_id res chain seq x y z
N LEU A 1 -19.72 13.88 -1.82
CA LEU A 1 -19.89 12.64 -2.62
C LEU A 1 -20.53 11.49 -1.84
N TYR A 2 -20.04 11.10 -0.66
CA TYR A 2 -20.60 9.96 0.11
C TYR A 2 -22.11 10.10 0.42
N ARG A 3 -22.55 11.30 0.83
CA ARG A 3 -23.99 11.61 1.05
C ARG A 3 -24.80 11.61 -0.25
N CYS A 4 -24.17 11.85 -1.40
CA CYS A 4 -24.83 11.88 -2.72
C CYS A 4 -25.06 10.45 -3.27
N ALA A 5 -24.23 9.48 -2.88
CA ALA A 5 -24.35 8.08 -3.31
C ALA A 5 -25.57 7.36 -2.69
N LEU A 6 -26.22 7.96 -1.69
CA LEU A 6 -27.37 7.37 -0.99
C LEU A 6 -28.71 7.97 -1.44
N VAL A 7 -28.71 8.88 -2.41
CA VAL A 7 -29.91 9.62 -2.82
C VAL A 7 -30.88 8.72 -3.60
N ASN A 8 -30.38 7.86 -4.49
CA ASN A 8 -31.15 6.77 -5.13
C ASN A 8 -30.22 5.71 -5.76
N ARG A 9 -30.79 4.58 -6.21
CA ARG A 9 -30.03 3.44 -6.77
C ARG A 9 -29.15 3.82 -7.98
N PRO A 10 -29.63 4.55 -9.01
CA PRO A 10 -28.79 4.97 -10.12
C PRO A 10 -27.58 5.82 -9.69
N TRP A 11 -27.79 6.80 -8.82
CA TRP A 11 -26.70 7.64 -8.30
C TRP A 11 -25.70 6.81 -7.48
N SER A 12 -26.19 5.85 -6.69
CA SER A 12 -25.33 4.92 -5.96
C SER A 12 -24.44 4.11 -6.89
N ALA A 13 -25.02 3.50 -7.92
CA ALA A 13 -24.30 2.68 -8.90
C ALA A 13 -23.22 3.46 -9.66
N ALA A 14 -23.49 4.73 -9.97
CA ALA A 14 -22.51 5.60 -10.65
C ALA A 14 -21.42 6.13 -9.71
N THR A 15 -21.76 6.44 -8.45
CA THR A 15 -20.86 7.16 -7.53
C THR A 15 -19.96 6.23 -6.73
N LEU A 16 -20.44 5.04 -6.33
CA LEU A 16 -19.66 4.10 -5.53
C LEU A 16 -18.35 3.68 -6.18
N PRO A 17 -18.30 3.32 -7.49
CA PRO A 17 -17.03 3.02 -8.13
C PRO A 17 -16.05 4.19 -8.08
N VAL A 18 -16.52 5.42 -8.24
CA VAL A 18 -15.65 6.62 -8.18
C VAL A 18 -15.09 6.83 -6.77
N LEU A 19 -15.90 6.58 -5.74
CA LEU A 19 -15.49 6.74 -4.34
C LEU A 19 -14.49 5.71 -3.85
N TRP A 20 -14.52 4.49 -4.42
CA TRP A 20 -13.68 3.37 -3.98
C TRP A 20 -12.52 3.04 -4.92
N ARG A 21 -12.52 3.61 -6.13
CA ARG A 21 -11.49 3.32 -7.16
C ARG A 21 -10.09 3.66 -6.69
N ASP A 22 -9.94 4.87 -6.15
CA ASP A 22 -8.67 5.47 -5.78
C ASP A 22 -8.78 6.01 -4.36
N ASP A 23 -7.73 5.84 -3.55
CA ASP A 23 -7.66 6.53 -2.26
C ASP A 23 -7.30 8.00 -2.50
N LEU A 24 -8.26 8.89 -2.27
CA LEU A 24 -8.12 10.33 -2.52
C LEU A 24 -7.42 11.05 -1.35
N GLU A 25 -7.15 10.36 -0.23
CA GLU A 25 -6.53 10.99 0.93
C GLU A 25 -4.99 10.95 0.87
N CYS A 26 -4.37 12.12 0.83
CA CYS A 26 -2.91 12.30 0.86
C CYS A 26 -2.36 12.31 2.30
N SER A 27 -2.82 11.39 3.15
CA SER A 27 -2.39 11.30 4.55
C SER A 27 -1.20 10.35 4.71
N HIS A 28 -0.13 10.76 5.41
CA HIS A 28 1.00 9.89 5.73
C HIS A 28 0.74 8.94 6.91
N SER A 29 -0.46 8.95 7.49
CA SER A 29 -0.75 8.27 8.76
C SER A 29 -1.97 7.35 8.75
N SER A 30 -2.77 7.33 7.68
CA SER A 30 -3.99 6.51 7.63
C SER A 30 -4.02 5.57 6.42
N ASN A 31 -4.56 4.38 6.66
CA ASN A 31 -4.91 3.39 5.64
C ASN A 31 -6.42 3.45 5.41
N ASP A 32 -6.89 4.59 4.91
CA ASP A 32 -8.31 4.95 4.94
C ASP A 32 -9.21 3.92 4.24
N HIS A 33 -8.79 3.41 3.08
CA HIS A 33 -9.48 2.31 2.40
C HIS A 33 -9.54 1.03 3.24
N LEU A 34 -8.43 0.61 3.86
CA LEU A 34 -8.41 -0.61 4.67
C LEU A 34 -9.23 -0.45 5.94
N ASP A 35 -9.17 0.72 6.58
CA ASP A 35 -9.94 1.04 7.78
C ASP A 35 -11.45 1.03 7.48
N ARG A 36 -11.87 1.61 6.35
CA ARG A 36 -13.26 1.59 5.91
C ARG A 36 -13.71 0.15 5.62
N LEU A 37 -12.91 -0.65 4.91
CA LEU A 37 -13.23 -2.05 4.64
C LEU A 37 -13.32 -2.89 5.92
N GLY A 38 -12.38 -2.71 6.86
CA GLY A 38 -12.35 -3.41 8.13
C GLY A 38 -13.58 -3.15 9.02
N ARG A 39 -14.21 -1.97 8.89
CA ARG A 39 -15.44 -1.61 9.63
C ARG A 39 -16.71 -2.20 9.04
N ILE A 40 -16.68 -2.73 7.81
CA ILE A 40 -17.86 -3.31 7.17
C ILE A 40 -18.06 -4.73 7.71
N ALA A 41 -19.09 -4.94 8.53
CA ALA A 41 -19.38 -6.24 9.12
C ALA A 41 -19.75 -7.33 8.10
N ASP A 42 -20.53 -6.95 7.07
CA ASP A 42 -21.00 -7.86 6.01
C ASP A 42 -19.87 -8.22 5.02
N PRO A 43 -19.40 -9.48 4.97
CA PRO A 43 -18.31 -9.90 4.09
C PRO A 43 -18.62 -9.69 2.60
N ALA A 44 -19.87 -9.91 2.17
CA ALA A 44 -20.25 -9.78 0.76
C ALA A 44 -20.15 -8.30 0.32
N ARG A 45 -20.60 -7.38 1.18
CA ARG A 45 -20.47 -5.94 0.95
C ARG A 45 -19.02 -5.48 0.98
N ARG A 46 -18.21 -6.02 1.90
CA ARG A 46 -16.76 -5.74 1.96
C ARG A 46 -16.08 -6.15 0.66
N GLN A 47 -16.34 -7.35 0.16
CA GLN A 47 -15.81 -7.85 -1.10
C GLN A 47 -16.29 -7.03 -2.31
N MET A 48 -17.57 -6.62 -2.31
CA MET A 48 -18.13 -5.77 -3.37
C MET A 48 -17.37 -4.44 -3.51
N TYR A 49 -17.01 -3.79 -2.41
CA TYR A 49 -16.22 -2.55 -2.45
C TYR A 49 -14.74 -2.80 -2.76
N ALA A 50 -14.14 -3.84 -2.20
CA ALA A 50 -12.76 -4.22 -2.52
C ALA A 50 -12.56 -4.49 -4.02
N ALA A 51 -13.57 -5.06 -4.68
CA ALA A 51 -13.57 -5.29 -6.13
C ALA A 51 -13.62 -4.02 -6.99
N MET A 52 -13.91 -2.85 -6.39
CA MET A 52 -13.90 -1.56 -7.08
C MET A 52 -12.54 -0.86 -7.02
N VAL A 53 -11.68 -1.25 -6.07
CA VAL A 53 -10.37 -0.62 -5.83
C VAL A 53 -9.42 -0.98 -6.97
N THR A 54 -8.91 0.05 -7.65
CA THR A 54 -7.89 -0.12 -8.70
C THR A 54 -6.52 0.36 -8.26
N ARG A 55 -6.49 1.36 -7.38
CA ARG A 55 -5.28 1.91 -6.78
C ARG A 55 -5.45 1.99 -5.28
N ALA A 56 -4.43 1.56 -4.55
CA ALA A 56 -4.44 1.65 -3.10
C ALA A 56 -3.23 2.46 -2.62
N ARG A 57 -3.48 3.33 -1.65
CA ARG A 57 -2.43 3.95 -0.87
C ARG A 57 -2.34 3.20 0.45
N LEU A 58 -1.18 2.60 0.72
CA LEU A 58 -0.92 1.81 1.92
C LEU A 58 0.14 2.50 2.76
N VAL A 59 -0.11 2.67 4.05
CA VAL A 59 0.88 3.15 5.02
C VAL A 59 1.41 1.94 5.79
N THR A 60 2.72 1.80 5.91
CA THR A 60 3.31 0.74 6.74
C THR A 60 2.91 0.92 8.21
N VAL A 61 2.61 -0.17 8.91
CA VAL A 61 2.09 -0.13 10.28
C VAL A 61 2.91 -1.02 11.22
N ALA A 62 2.80 -0.78 12.53
CA ALA A 62 3.37 -1.68 13.52
C ALA A 62 2.69 -3.06 13.49
N GLU A 63 3.40 -4.09 13.93
CA GLU A 63 2.97 -5.49 13.89
C GLU A 63 1.55 -5.72 14.46
N PRO A 64 1.14 -5.17 15.63
CA PRO A 64 -0.20 -5.41 16.16
C PRO A 64 -1.31 -4.92 15.22
N VAL A 65 -1.06 -3.80 14.53
CA VAL A 65 -2.00 -3.22 13.58
C VAL A 65 -2.04 -4.04 12.28
N ALA A 66 -0.88 -4.50 11.81
CA ALA A 66 -0.82 -5.42 10.67
C ALA A 66 -1.62 -6.71 10.92
N GLN A 67 -1.54 -7.26 12.14
CA GLN A 67 -2.32 -8.43 12.56
C GLN A 67 -3.84 -8.14 12.57
N CYS A 68 -4.26 -6.95 13.03
CA CYS A 68 -5.67 -6.53 12.96
C CYS A 68 -6.19 -6.51 11.51
N TYR A 69 -5.43 -5.93 10.57
CA TYR A 69 -5.77 -5.97 9.15
C TYR A 69 -5.78 -7.40 8.62
N GLY A 70 -4.81 -8.22 8.98
CA GLY A 70 -4.73 -9.63 8.58
C GLY A 70 -5.93 -10.46 9.04
N ALA A 71 -6.55 -10.11 10.17
CA ALA A 71 -7.80 -10.73 10.61
C ALA A 71 -9.01 -10.21 9.81
N ALA A 72 -9.11 -8.89 9.61
CA ALA A 72 -10.26 -8.26 8.95
C ALA A 72 -10.31 -8.50 7.43
N LEU A 73 -9.15 -8.62 6.79
CA LEU A 73 -9.01 -8.68 5.33
C LEU A 73 -8.58 -10.07 4.82
N ARG A 74 -8.49 -11.07 5.71
CA ARG A 74 -8.01 -12.42 5.38
C ARG A 74 -8.63 -13.03 4.13
N GLU A 75 -9.94 -12.82 3.97
CA GLU A 75 -10.76 -13.38 2.89
C GLU A 75 -11.12 -12.35 1.81
N VAL A 76 -10.60 -11.13 1.92
CA VAL A 76 -10.91 -10.05 0.98
C VAL A 76 -9.93 -10.08 -0.17
N GLU A 77 -10.47 -10.19 -1.38
CA GLU A 77 -9.69 -10.14 -2.61
C GLU A 77 -9.82 -8.77 -3.27
N PHE A 78 -8.72 -8.32 -3.89
CA PHE A 78 -8.66 -7.06 -4.62
C PHE A 78 -8.46 -7.33 -6.12
N PRO A 79 -9.48 -7.84 -6.83
CA PRO A 79 -9.34 -8.35 -8.19
C PRO A 79 -9.00 -7.29 -9.24
N ARG A 80 -9.09 -6.01 -8.92
CA ARG A 80 -8.76 -4.90 -9.85
C ARG A 80 -7.60 -4.04 -9.37
N LEU A 81 -6.98 -4.38 -8.24
CA LEU A 81 -5.87 -3.61 -7.70
C LEU A 81 -4.61 -3.85 -8.55
N GLU A 82 -4.22 -2.81 -9.29
CA GLU A 82 -3.13 -2.85 -10.27
C GLU A 82 -1.94 -1.98 -9.84
N SER A 83 -2.18 -0.98 -8.99
CA SER A 83 -1.16 -0.04 -8.54
C SER A 83 -1.27 0.22 -7.05
N VAL A 84 -0.12 0.26 -6.38
CA VAL A 84 -0.01 0.57 -4.95
C VAL A 84 0.99 1.69 -4.75
N THR A 85 0.63 2.67 -3.95
CA THR A 85 1.57 3.62 -3.35
C THR A 85 1.79 3.20 -1.90
N LEU A 86 2.99 2.69 -1.59
CA LEU A 86 3.38 2.28 -0.25
C LEU A 86 4.15 3.40 0.44
N VAL A 87 3.63 3.83 1.58
CA VAL A 87 4.11 5.00 2.31
C VAL A 87 4.77 4.54 3.59
N CYS A 88 6.03 4.93 3.72
CA CYS A 88 6.91 4.46 4.76
C CYS A 88 7.31 5.65 5.64
N PRO A 89 6.51 6.02 6.65
CA PRO A 89 6.85 7.13 7.55
C PRO A 89 8.08 6.88 8.44
N GLY A 90 8.59 5.64 8.44
CA GLY A 90 9.66 5.18 9.32
C GLY A 90 9.10 4.71 10.66
N ALA A 91 9.66 3.62 11.18
CA ALA A 91 9.23 3.07 12.44
C ALA A 91 9.71 3.94 13.62
N GLY A 92 8.76 4.63 14.27
CA GLY A 92 9.03 5.37 15.50
C GLY A 92 9.52 4.45 16.63
N GLY A 93 10.51 4.91 17.40
CA GLY A 93 10.88 4.27 18.68
C GLY A 93 11.59 2.92 18.59
N GLY A 94 12.08 2.50 17.42
CA GLY A 94 12.94 1.32 17.31
C GLY A 94 12.30 0.08 16.68
N ALA A 95 10.97 0.00 16.59
CA ALA A 95 10.25 -1.13 15.99
C ALA A 95 10.49 -1.25 14.47
N LEU A 96 9.99 -2.33 13.85
CA LEU A 96 9.88 -2.44 12.39
C LEU A 96 8.44 -2.08 11.96
N SER A 97 8.30 -1.57 10.74
CA SER A 97 6.99 -1.38 10.11
C SER A 97 6.75 -2.46 9.07
N TYR A 98 5.50 -2.88 8.93
CA TYR A 98 5.06 -3.95 8.05
C TYR A 98 4.09 -3.39 7.02
N VAL A 99 4.13 -3.93 5.82
CA VAL A 99 3.13 -3.66 4.79
C VAL A 99 1.80 -4.30 5.25
N PRO A 100 0.67 -3.57 5.20
CA PRO A 100 -0.62 -4.17 5.51
C PRO A 100 -0.88 -5.43 4.65
N PRO A 101 -1.35 -6.54 5.22
CA PRO A 101 -1.48 -7.83 4.53
C PRO A 101 -2.64 -7.83 3.54
N VAL A 102 -2.41 -7.23 2.37
CA VAL A 102 -3.35 -7.13 1.25
C VAL A 102 -2.99 -8.17 0.19
N ARG A 103 -3.97 -8.88 -0.35
CA ARG A 103 -3.75 -9.81 -1.47
C ARG A 103 -3.58 -9.04 -2.78
N GLY A 104 -2.33 -8.84 -3.20
CA GLY A 104 -1.97 -7.97 -4.32
C GLY A 104 -1.39 -8.67 -5.54
N ASP A 105 -1.79 -9.91 -5.85
CA ASP A 105 -1.25 -10.69 -6.98
C ASP A 105 -1.37 -10.00 -8.35
N ARG A 106 -2.31 -9.07 -8.48
CA ARG A 106 -2.56 -8.28 -9.71
C ARG A 106 -1.84 -6.94 -9.73
N VAL A 107 -1.16 -6.56 -8.65
CA VAL A 107 -0.36 -5.33 -8.62
C VAL A 107 0.79 -5.46 -9.62
N ARG A 108 0.94 -4.43 -10.46
CA ARG A 108 1.97 -4.30 -11.49
C ARG A 108 2.84 -3.07 -11.27
N ALA A 109 2.33 -2.06 -10.59
CA ALA A 109 3.06 -0.83 -10.28
C ALA A 109 3.11 -0.60 -8.78
N LEU A 110 4.33 -0.40 -8.25
CA LEU A 110 4.58 -0.01 -6.89
C LEU A 110 5.33 1.31 -6.85
N GLU A 111 4.74 2.30 -6.19
CA GLU A 111 5.42 3.53 -5.82
C GLU A 111 5.73 3.47 -4.33
N ILE A 112 6.98 3.69 -3.95
CA ILE A 112 7.41 3.71 -2.56
C ILE A 112 7.66 5.17 -2.19
N ASP A 113 6.96 5.64 -1.16
CA ASP A 113 7.02 6.99 -0.63
C ASP A 113 7.67 6.97 0.76
N PRO A 114 9.02 6.94 0.83
CA PRO A 114 9.71 7.00 2.10
C PRO A 114 9.69 8.42 2.65
N ARG A 115 9.31 8.60 3.91
CA ARG A 115 9.33 9.93 4.51
C ARG A 115 10.77 10.44 4.63
N PHE A 116 11.01 11.59 4.00
CA PHE A 116 12.21 12.40 4.17
C PHE A 116 11.84 13.76 4.75
N GLU A 117 12.53 14.17 5.81
CA GLU A 117 12.43 15.52 6.35
C GLU A 117 13.68 16.30 5.95
N SER A 118 13.54 17.52 5.45
CA SER A 118 14.68 18.34 4.99
C SER A 118 15.29 19.22 6.08
N TRP A 119 14.68 19.28 7.26
CA TRP A 119 15.08 20.21 8.33
C TRP A 119 14.95 19.59 9.73
N PRO A 120 15.99 18.89 10.23
CA PRO A 120 17.23 18.53 9.53
C PRO A 120 17.00 17.41 8.50
N ASP A 121 17.93 17.26 7.53
CA ASP A 121 17.96 16.14 6.58
C ASP A 121 17.89 14.80 7.32
N THR A 122 16.69 14.20 7.33
CA THR A 122 16.36 13.02 8.10
C THR A 122 15.67 12.01 7.20
N TYR A 123 16.35 10.88 7.00
CA TYR A 123 15.78 9.70 6.35
C TYR A 123 15.05 8.88 7.41
N CYS A 124 13.72 8.94 7.43
CA CYS A 124 12.94 8.33 8.52
C CYS A 124 12.95 6.79 8.47
N VAL A 125 13.05 6.20 7.27
CA VAL A 125 13.15 4.74 7.09
C VAL A 125 14.59 4.30 7.30
N ARG A 126 14.80 3.45 8.31
CA ARG A 126 16.13 2.99 8.73
C ARG A 126 16.60 1.79 7.92
N HIS A 127 17.89 1.48 7.98
CA HIS A 127 18.47 0.38 7.19
C HIS A 127 17.80 -0.98 7.42
N ALA A 128 17.65 -1.40 8.68
CA ALA A 128 16.99 -2.67 9.01
C ALA A 128 15.53 -2.72 8.56
N GLU A 129 14.86 -1.56 8.54
CA GLU A 129 13.49 -1.43 8.06
C GLU A 129 13.42 -1.55 6.54
N TRP A 130 14.38 -0.99 5.80
CA TRP A 130 14.51 -1.23 4.36
C TRP A 130 14.74 -2.70 4.04
N GLU A 131 15.62 -3.38 4.76
CA GLU A 131 15.85 -4.80 4.52
C GLU A 131 14.57 -5.62 4.74
N ALA A 132 13.86 -5.38 5.85
CA ALA A 132 12.61 -6.05 6.14
C ALA A 132 11.53 -5.77 5.08
N LEU A 133 11.33 -4.51 4.70
CA LEU A 133 10.34 -4.11 3.70
C LEU A 133 10.64 -4.70 2.32
N LEU A 134 11.90 -4.63 1.88
CA LEU A 134 12.30 -5.20 0.60
C LEU A 134 12.24 -6.73 0.59
N ASP A 135 12.32 -7.38 1.76
CA ASP A 135 12.10 -8.81 1.87
C ASP A 135 10.61 -9.20 1.90
N GLU A 136 9.75 -8.32 2.39
CA GLU A 136 8.32 -8.55 2.53
C GLU A 136 7.55 -8.25 1.22
N ILE A 137 7.86 -7.13 0.56
CA ILE A 137 7.14 -6.63 -0.62
C ILE A 137 6.98 -7.70 -1.72
N PRO A 138 8.03 -8.46 -2.14
CA PRO A 138 7.88 -9.47 -3.18
C PRO A 138 6.95 -10.62 -2.81
N THR A 139 6.74 -10.86 -1.51
CA THR A 139 5.82 -11.88 -1.02
C THR A 139 4.36 -11.44 -1.13
N ILE A 140 4.11 -10.13 -0.91
CA ILE A 140 2.76 -9.54 -0.95
C ILE A 140 2.34 -9.17 -2.39
N PHE A 141 3.30 -8.69 -3.17
CA PHE A 141 3.11 -8.19 -4.54
C PHE A 141 4.08 -8.89 -5.51
N PRO A 142 3.91 -10.20 -5.77
CA PRO A 142 4.91 -11.00 -6.48
C PRO A 142 5.07 -10.65 -7.96
N ASN A 143 4.09 -9.98 -8.56
CA ASN A 143 4.02 -9.73 -10.00
C ASN A 143 4.26 -8.26 -10.37
N ILE A 144 4.97 -7.51 -9.54
CA ILE A 144 5.32 -6.12 -9.83
C ILE A 144 6.20 -6.05 -11.09
N GLU A 145 5.84 -5.14 -12.00
CA GLU A 145 6.59 -4.83 -13.21
C GLU A 145 7.37 -3.52 -13.09
N THR A 146 6.88 -2.59 -12.28
CA THR A 146 7.48 -1.26 -12.13
C THR A 146 7.56 -0.86 -10.67
N VAL A 147 8.74 -0.40 -10.25
CA VAL A 147 8.99 0.17 -8.92
C VAL A 147 9.56 1.57 -9.08
N ALA A 148 9.00 2.54 -8.38
CA ALA A 148 9.48 3.92 -8.31
C ALA A 148 9.60 4.40 -6.87
N PHE A 149 10.51 5.34 -6.60
CA PHE A 149 10.63 6.02 -5.31
C PHE A 149 10.14 7.46 -5.47
N LEU A 150 9.15 7.88 -4.68
CA LEU A 150 8.54 9.21 -4.78
C LEU A 150 9.35 10.29 -4.06
N ASP A 151 10.13 9.89 -3.06
CA ASP A 151 10.97 10.77 -2.26
C ASP A 151 12.36 10.14 -2.03
N ARG A 152 13.26 10.88 -1.37
CA ARG A 152 14.64 10.49 -1.12
C ARG A 152 14.70 9.26 -0.22
N ALA A 153 15.15 8.16 -0.80
CA ALA A 153 15.42 6.92 -0.09
C ALA A 153 16.92 6.80 0.23
N ARG A 154 17.28 6.03 1.26
CA ARG A 154 18.67 5.63 1.50
C ARG A 154 18.74 4.12 1.60
N VAL A 155 18.78 3.48 0.45
CA VAL A 155 18.73 2.02 0.31
C VAL A 155 20.07 1.50 -0.19
N PHE A 156 20.60 0.43 0.40
CA PHE A 156 21.85 -0.14 -0.06
C PHE A 156 21.68 -0.78 -1.46
N PRO A 157 22.62 -0.55 -2.39
CA PRO A 157 22.55 -1.14 -3.74
C PRO A 157 22.37 -2.67 -3.75
N ALA A 158 23.06 -3.37 -2.84
CA ALA A 158 22.94 -4.84 -2.72
C ALA A 158 21.54 -5.29 -2.25
N ALA A 159 20.86 -4.49 -1.40
CA ALA A 159 19.49 -4.78 -0.99
C ALA A 159 18.50 -4.59 -2.16
N LEU A 160 18.67 -3.51 -2.94
CA LEU A 160 17.87 -3.30 -4.16
C LEU A 160 18.10 -4.38 -5.22
N GLN A 161 19.32 -4.90 -5.33
CA GLN A 161 19.62 -6.00 -6.24
C GLN A 161 18.88 -7.27 -5.82
N ARG A 162 19.02 -7.69 -4.55
CA ARG A 162 18.28 -8.86 -4.00
C ARG A 162 16.77 -8.70 -4.17
N PHE A 163 16.25 -7.50 -3.93
CA PHE A 163 14.85 -7.18 -4.14
C PHE A 163 14.42 -7.37 -5.60
N ALA A 164 15.20 -6.85 -6.55
CA ALA A 164 14.92 -7.00 -7.97
C ALA A 164 14.96 -8.47 -8.42
N GLU A 165 15.91 -9.26 -7.91
CA GLU A 165 16.04 -10.70 -8.21
C GLU A 165 14.82 -11.51 -7.74
N ARG A 166 14.13 -11.05 -6.69
CA ARG A 166 12.90 -11.69 -6.16
C ARG A 166 11.63 -11.31 -6.91
N LEU A 167 11.69 -10.37 -7.86
CA LEU A 167 10.55 -9.91 -8.66
C LEU A 167 10.70 -10.36 -10.12
N PRO A 168 10.22 -11.55 -10.50
CA PRO A 168 10.48 -12.13 -11.82
C PRO A 168 9.83 -11.34 -12.97
N ALA A 169 8.79 -10.56 -12.69
CA ALA A 169 8.08 -9.75 -13.68
C ALA A 169 8.64 -8.32 -13.81
N LEU A 170 9.67 -7.96 -13.03
CA LEU A 170 10.18 -6.58 -12.95
C LEU A 170 10.83 -6.14 -14.26
N LYS A 171 10.28 -5.06 -14.84
CA LYS A 171 10.76 -4.43 -16.08
C LYS A 171 11.51 -3.13 -15.79
N ARG A 172 11.09 -2.40 -14.76
CA ARG A 172 11.66 -1.11 -14.39
C ARG A 172 11.79 -0.96 -12.88
N LEU A 173 12.99 -0.64 -12.42
CA LEU A 173 13.27 -0.25 -11.05
C LEU A 173 13.92 1.13 -11.08
N ASP A 174 13.32 2.09 -10.39
CA ASP A 174 13.96 3.37 -10.16
C ASP A 174 15.17 3.19 -9.24
N ARG A 175 16.30 3.71 -9.69
CA ARG A 175 17.58 3.71 -8.97
C ARG A 175 18.09 5.14 -8.75
N ARG A 176 17.31 6.16 -9.14
CA ARG A 176 17.76 7.57 -9.20
C ARG A 176 17.95 8.25 -7.86
N LEU A 177 17.79 7.53 -6.75
CA LEU A 177 17.79 8.11 -5.40
C LEU A 177 18.55 7.23 -4.39
N VAL A 178 19.56 6.46 -4.84
CA VAL A 178 20.55 5.79 -3.96
C VAL A 178 21.81 6.63 -3.86
#